data_AF-A0A3M1NMC8-F1
#
_entry.id   AF-A0A3M1NMC8-F1
#
_cell.length_a   1.000
_cell.length_b   1.000
_cell.length_c   1.000
_cell.angle_alpha   90.00
_cell.angle_beta   90.00
_cell.angle_gamma   90.00
#
_symmetry.space_group_name_H-M   'P 1'
#
loop_
_entity.id
_entity.type
_entity.pdbx_description
1 polymer ?
#
loop_
_entity_poly.entity_id
_entity_poly.type
_entity_poly.pdbx_seq_one_letter_code
_entity_poly.pdbx_strand_id
1 'polypeptide(L)'
;MINVKKLLIIIEVVKIKKIILIGSLFVLILLIISCGNNDENSGMEDVTAQAVKTVDNQELQCPECEPCQECEVCEPQKECPECEPCPNFSENPIDIKLTKVSLVKPAESSNSKKTVYKLTQDEYNALEAATFYFEPRCDETDNKLIIEFDNKEVYNDVPECSKINEVNVDTDLLYYGTNIIKFKTAPSEDYRITNMELKSEFNDGTSDTQKIYDVRFERSGEGNEEEVESISDVEIRNYKEYEIDLSSKDVEDGLVLQFTGAERDGNIIVYANDELVYEGKISRRTNKIYVPKEYLEEGTNYFTFVGVGK
;
A
#
# COMPACT_ATOMS: atom_id res chain seq x y z
N MET A 1 70.91 -11.30 -20.85
CA MET A 1 70.61 -9.91 -20.43
C MET A 1 69.14 -9.83 -20.03
N ILE A 2 68.84 -9.75 -18.73
CA ILE A 2 67.46 -9.60 -18.25
C ILE A 2 67.07 -8.13 -18.47
N ASN A 3 65.95 -7.93 -19.17
CA ASN A 3 65.46 -6.61 -19.52
C ASN A 3 65.03 -5.86 -18.25
N VAL A 4 65.86 -4.91 -17.81
CA VAL A 4 65.72 -4.15 -16.56
C VAL A 4 64.36 -3.44 -16.45
N LYS A 5 63.72 -3.10 -17.57
CA LYS A 5 62.36 -2.52 -17.58
C LYS A 5 61.28 -3.50 -17.09
N LYS A 6 61.40 -4.79 -17.39
CA LYS A 6 60.43 -5.80 -16.89
C LYS A 6 60.57 -6.04 -15.39
N LEU A 7 61.77 -5.88 -14.82
CA LEU A 7 61.99 -6.06 -13.39
C LEU A 7 61.37 -4.92 -12.57
N LEU A 8 61.41 -3.68 -13.08
CA LEU A 8 60.82 -2.50 -12.43
C LEU A 8 59.28 -2.59 -12.34
N ILE A 9 58.60 -3.07 -13.39
CA ILE A 9 57.14 -3.22 -13.40
C ILE A 9 56.69 -4.27 -12.38
N ILE A 10 57.42 -5.38 -12.25
CA ILE A 10 57.08 -6.44 -11.28
C ILE A 10 57.22 -5.92 -9.84
N ILE A 11 58.24 -5.09 -9.56
CA ILE A 11 58.44 -4.51 -8.22
C ILE A 11 57.31 -3.54 -7.84
N GLU A 12 56.79 -2.73 -8.78
CA GLU A 12 55.65 -1.84 -8.50
C GLU A 12 54.35 -2.60 -8.29
N VAL A 13 54.06 -3.63 -9.11
CA VAL A 13 52.85 -4.45 -8.96
C VAL A 13 52.83 -5.21 -7.62
N VAL A 14 54.00 -5.65 -7.14
CA VAL A 14 54.11 -6.32 -5.82
C VAL A 14 53.89 -5.34 -4.66
N LYS A 15 54.31 -4.07 -4.79
CA LYS A 15 54.02 -3.05 -3.77
C LYS A 15 52.54 -2.71 -3.68
N ILE A 16 51.85 -2.60 -4.81
CA ILE A 16 50.40 -2.31 -4.85
C ILE A 16 49.59 -3.46 -4.25
N LYS A 17 49.94 -4.72 -4.54
CA LYS A 17 49.27 -5.89 -3.95
C LYS A 17 49.43 -5.96 -2.43
N LYS A 18 50.59 -5.57 -1.87
CA LYS A 18 50.77 -5.51 -0.41
C LYS A 18 49.91 -4.43 0.26
N ILE A 19 49.70 -3.28 -0.38
CA ILE A 19 48.88 -2.21 0.17
C ILE A 19 47.39 -2.60 0.20
N ILE A 20 46.90 -3.26 -0.86
CA ILE A 20 45.51 -3.73 -0.92
C ILE A 20 45.24 -4.83 0.13
N LEU A 21 46.20 -5.73 0.36
CA LEU A 21 46.05 -6.79 1.36
C LEU A 21 46.02 -6.25 2.80
N ILE A 22 46.82 -5.22 3.09
CA ILE A 22 46.84 -4.59 4.43
C ILE A 22 45.57 -3.76 4.65
N GLY A 23 45.06 -3.07 3.63
CA GLY A 23 43.80 -2.33 3.71
C GLY A 23 42.59 -3.24 3.97
N SER A 24 42.52 -4.38 3.27
CA SER A 24 41.45 -5.37 3.48
C SER A 24 41.47 -5.99 4.89
N LEU A 25 42.65 -6.24 5.46
CA LEU A 25 42.78 -6.76 6.81
C LEU A 25 42.35 -5.72 7.87
N PHE A 26 42.61 -4.43 7.62
CA PHE A 26 42.21 -3.35 8.53
C PHE A 26 40.70 -3.14 8.58
N VAL A 27 40.01 -3.26 7.43
CA VAL A 27 38.54 -3.23 7.36
C VAL A 27 37.92 -4.43 8.07
N LEU A 28 38.53 -5.62 7.96
CA LEU A 28 38.06 -6.81 8.67
C LEU A 28 38.22 -6.69 10.20
N ILE A 29 39.34 -6.10 10.67
CA ILE A 29 39.58 -5.86 12.10
C ILE A 29 38.61 -4.81 12.65
N LEU A 30 38.30 -3.76 11.89
CA LEU A 30 37.29 -2.77 12.28
C LEU A 30 35.88 -3.37 12.35
N LEU A 31 35.53 -4.30 11.46
CA LEU A 31 34.26 -5.03 11.54
C LEU A 31 34.17 -5.96 12.76
N ILE A 32 35.28 -6.57 13.18
CA ILE A 32 35.30 -7.44 14.37
C ILE A 32 35.19 -6.62 15.67
N ILE A 33 35.82 -5.44 15.74
CA ILE A 33 35.73 -4.57 16.92
C ILE A 33 34.33 -3.94 17.05
N SER A 34 33.61 -3.74 15.94
CA SER A 34 32.25 -3.19 15.95
C SER A 34 31.18 -4.15 16.46
N CYS A 35 31.47 -5.44 16.64
CA CYS A 35 30.50 -6.44 17.11
C CYS A 35 30.66 -6.81 18.61
N GLY A 36 31.47 -6.06 19.38
CA GLY A 36 31.92 -6.46 20.72
C GLY A 36 31.14 -5.92 21.93
N ASN A 37 30.21 -4.99 21.76
CA ASN A 37 29.47 -4.39 22.89
C ASN A 37 27.96 -4.55 22.69
N ASN A 38 27.44 -5.74 22.97
CA ASN A 38 26.04 -5.89 23.34
C ASN A 38 25.95 -5.72 24.86
N ASP A 39 25.73 -4.48 25.28
CA ASP A 39 25.17 -4.22 26.60
C ASP A 39 23.76 -4.82 26.63
N GLU A 40 23.61 -5.90 27.38
CA GLU A 40 22.32 -6.42 27.83
C GLU A 40 21.66 -5.37 28.73
N ASN A 41 20.94 -4.44 28.12
CA ASN A 41 19.95 -3.63 28.82
C ASN A 41 18.86 -3.20 27.84
N SER A 42 18.10 -4.18 27.33
CA SER A 42 16.80 -3.89 26.74
C SER A 42 15.86 -3.56 27.89
N GLY A 43 15.80 -2.27 28.21
CA GLY A 43 14.63 -1.70 28.86
C GLY A 43 13.45 -2.00 27.94
N MET A 44 12.63 -2.96 28.35
CA MET A 44 11.32 -3.19 27.80
C MET A 44 10.51 -1.95 28.17
N GLU A 45 10.53 -0.94 27.30
CA GLU A 45 9.59 0.17 27.39
C GLU A 45 8.21 -0.44 27.21
N ASP A 46 7.47 -0.46 28.31
CA ASP A 46 6.08 -0.87 28.39
C ASP A 46 5.31 0.06 27.44
N VAL A 47 4.99 -0.44 26.24
CA VAL A 47 4.16 0.25 25.25
C VAL A 47 2.80 0.43 25.91
N THR A 48 2.64 1.57 26.55
CA THR A 48 1.41 1.95 27.22
C THR A 48 0.46 2.35 26.11
N ALA A 49 -0.47 1.45 25.78
CA ALA A 49 -1.55 1.68 24.83
C ALA A 49 -2.14 3.07 25.11
N GLN A 50 -2.01 3.98 24.14
CA GLN A 50 -2.60 5.31 24.25
C GLN A 50 -4.12 5.15 24.26
N ALA A 51 -4.80 5.97 25.04
CA ALA A 51 -6.24 5.83 25.22
C ALA A 51 -6.96 6.19 23.91
N VAL A 52 -7.44 5.18 23.20
CA VAL A 52 -8.32 5.36 22.04
C VAL A 52 -9.58 6.12 22.49
N LYS A 53 -9.76 7.35 22.01
CA LYS A 53 -11.00 8.08 22.24
C LYS A 53 -12.06 7.53 21.29
N THR A 54 -13.23 7.27 21.85
CA THR A 54 -14.37 6.77 21.10
C THR A 54 -15.44 7.84 21.03
N VAL A 55 -15.84 8.23 19.82
CA VAL A 55 -17.02 9.07 19.60
C VAL A 55 -18.18 8.12 19.36
N ASP A 56 -19.08 8.02 20.34
CA ASP A 56 -20.17 7.05 20.31
C ASP A 56 -21.51 7.70 19.91
N ASN A 57 -22.15 7.11 18.91
CA ASN A 57 -23.61 7.04 18.82
C ASN A 57 -24.35 8.39 18.70
N GLN A 58 -23.76 9.38 18.04
CA GLN A 58 -24.53 10.53 17.55
C GLN A 58 -25.31 10.09 16.30
N GLU A 59 -26.58 10.47 16.18
CA GLU A 59 -27.28 10.34 14.90
C GLU A 59 -26.44 11.10 13.87
N LEU A 60 -25.98 10.42 12.82
CA LEU A 60 -25.29 11.03 11.67
C LEU A 60 -26.22 12.12 11.14
N GLN A 61 -25.93 13.37 11.51
CA GLN A 61 -26.60 14.50 10.90
C GLN A 61 -25.99 14.64 9.53
N CYS A 62 -26.83 14.58 8.48
CA CYS A 62 -26.37 14.99 7.17
C CYS A 62 -25.70 16.37 7.30
N PRO A 63 -24.54 16.60 6.66
CA PRO A 63 -23.93 17.91 6.66
C PRO A 63 -25.01 18.93 6.27
N GLU A 64 -25.21 19.94 7.13
CA GLU A 64 -26.12 21.02 6.81
C GLU A 64 -25.59 21.69 5.54
N CYS A 65 -26.36 21.62 4.44
CA CYS A 65 -25.99 22.32 3.22
C CYS A 65 -25.76 23.79 3.55
N GLU A 66 -24.66 24.36 3.06
CA GLU A 66 -24.48 25.81 3.17
C GLU A 66 -25.72 26.49 2.57
N PRO A 67 -26.41 27.35 3.35
CA PRO A 67 -27.58 28.02 2.83
C PRO A 67 -27.16 28.81 1.60
N CYS A 68 -27.92 28.71 0.50
CA CYS A 68 -27.71 29.55 -0.67
C CYS A 68 -27.64 31.00 -0.20
N GLN A 69 -26.44 31.61 -0.24
CA GLN A 69 -26.29 32.99 0.19
C GLN A 69 -27.23 33.85 -0.67
N GLU A 70 -28.15 34.54 -0.01
CA GLU A 70 -29.04 35.49 -0.68
C GLU A 70 -28.20 36.58 -1.32
N CYS A 71 -27.99 36.37 -2.60
CA CYS A 71 -27.27 37.18 -3.52
C CYS A 71 -28.02 38.52 -3.73
N GLU A 72 -27.76 39.55 -2.91
CA GLU A 72 -28.42 40.86 -3.03
C GLU A 72 -28.17 41.55 -4.39
N VAL A 73 -27.12 41.14 -5.12
CA VAL A 73 -26.78 41.63 -6.46
C VAL A 73 -26.18 40.48 -7.29
N CYS A 74 -26.98 39.48 -7.69
CA CYS A 74 -26.46 38.43 -8.58
C CYS A 74 -27.05 38.49 -9.97
N GLU A 75 -26.13 38.41 -10.93
CA GLU A 75 -26.42 38.10 -12.32
C GLU A 75 -27.30 36.83 -12.37
N PRO A 76 -28.33 36.80 -13.23
CA PRO A 76 -29.46 35.86 -13.13
C PRO A 76 -29.15 34.36 -13.41
N GLN A 77 -27.92 33.87 -13.25
CA GLN A 77 -27.55 32.49 -13.62
C GLN A 77 -26.52 31.78 -12.71
N LYS A 78 -26.22 32.29 -11.51
CA LYS A 78 -25.35 31.53 -10.60
C LYS A 78 -26.19 30.46 -9.86
N GLU A 79 -26.16 29.23 -10.38
CA GLU A 79 -26.80 28.07 -9.76
C GLU A 79 -26.24 27.86 -8.34
N CYS A 80 -27.10 27.55 -7.38
CA CYS A 80 -26.65 27.16 -6.05
C CYS A 80 -25.75 25.92 -6.19
N PRO A 81 -24.69 25.78 -5.38
CA PRO A 81 -23.95 24.53 -5.31
C PRO A 81 -24.94 23.40 -5.01
N GLU A 82 -24.93 22.35 -5.83
CA GLU A 82 -25.72 21.16 -5.56
C GLU A 82 -25.22 20.56 -4.23
N CYS A 83 -26.14 20.33 -3.29
CA CYS A 83 -25.79 19.58 -2.09
C CYS A 83 -25.38 18.17 -2.48
N GLU A 84 -24.29 17.68 -1.91
CA GLU A 84 -23.96 16.27 -2.03
C GLU A 84 -25.12 15.45 -1.41
N PRO A 85 -25.61 14.42 -2.14
CA PRO A 85 -26.66 13.57 -1.60
C PRO A 85 -26.16 12.91 -0.32
N CYS A 86 -26.96 12.96 0.75
CA CYS A 86 -26.63 12.20 1.94
C CYS A 86 -26.38 10.73 1.56
N PRO A 87 -25.34 10.09 2.10
CA PRO A 87 -25.18 8.65 1.95
C PRO A 87 -26.48 8.00 2.41
N ASN A 88 -27.01 7.08 1.61
CA ASN A 88 -28.30 6.47 1.86
C ASN A 88 -28.17 5.48 3.03
N PHE A 89 -28.20 5.99 4.26
CA PHE A 89 -28.13 5.19 5.46
C PHE A 89 -29.46 4.45 5.65
N SER A 90 -29.39 3.13 5.80
CA SER A 90 -30.56 2.28 6.06
C SER A 90 -31.30 2.78 7.31
N GLU A 91 -32.61 3.04 7.19
CA GLU A 91 -33.48 3.39 8.34
C GLU A 91 -33.51 2.29 9.42
N ASN A 92 -33.08 1.07 9.09
CA ASN A 92 -32.92 -0.01 10.04
C ASN A 92 -31.44 -0.10 10.45
N PRO A 93 -31.10 0.20 11.72
CA PRO A 93 -29.73 0.10 12.17
C PRO A 93 -29.23 -1.34 12.07
N ILE A 94 -28.04 -1.49 11.51
CA ILE A 94 -27.34 -2.77 11.46
C ILE A 94 -26.32 -2.77 12.59
N ASP A 95 -26.50 -3.73 13.48
CA ASP A 95 -25.54 -4.02 14.53
C ASP A 95 -24.47 -4.95 13.94
N ILE A 96 -23.26 -4.43 13.73
CA ILE A 96 -22.10 -5.22 13.33
C ILE A 96 -21.20 -5.42 14.52
N LYS A 97 -20.81 -6.67 14.79
CA LYS A 97 -19.82 -7.00 15.81
C LYS A 97 -18.52 -7.43 15.18
N LEU A 98 -17.50 -6.60 15.32
CA LEU A 98 -16.14 -6.91 14.96
C LEU A 98 -15.35 -7.28 16.21
N THR A 99 -14.50 -8.27 16.06
CA THR A 99 -13.54 -8.72 17.06
C THR A 99 -12.15 -8.57 16.48
N LYS A 100 -11.17 -8.31 17.35
CA LYS A 100 -9.75 -8.14 16.96
C LYS A 100 -9.57 -7.09 15.84
N VAL A 101 -10.17 -5.90 16.02
CA VAL A 101 -9.88 -4.79 15.12
C VAL A 101 -8.50 -4.26 15.49
N SER A 102 -7.56 -4.26 14.57
CA SER A 102 -6.22 -3.75 14.81
C SER A 102 -5.61 -3.16 13.56
N LEU A 103 -4.73 -2.19 13.75
CA LEU A 103 -3.83 -1.69 12.71
C LEU A 103 -2.48 -2.38 12.88
N VAL A 104 -1.99 -2.98 11.81
CA VAL A 104 -0.71 -3.67 11.82
C VAL A 104 0.16 -3.17 10.68
N LYS A 105 1.48 -3.12 10.89
CA LYS A 105 2.42 -2.85 9.81
C LYS A 105 2.47 -4.04 8.87
N PRO A 106 2.37 -3.81 7.54
CA PRO A 106 2.55 -4.87 6.57
C PRO A 106 3.97 -5.43 6.72
N ALA A 107 4.12 -6.75 6.84
CA ALA A 107 5.45 -7.33 6.74
C ALA A 107 5.99 -7.04 5.33
N GLU A 108 7.07 -6.26 5.21
CA GLU A 108 7.59 -5.66 3.96
C GLU A 108 7.63 -6.62 2.76
N SER A 109 7.88 -7.91 3.00
CA SER A 109 8.03 -8.92 1.97
C SER A 109 6.74 -9.65 1.57
N SER A 110 5.69 -9.59 2.39
CA SER A 110 4.47 -10.36 2.23
C SER A 110 3.44 -9.65 1.36
N ASN A 111 3.26 -8.34 1.59
CA ASN A 111 2.21 -7.52 0.99
C ASN A 111 2.68 -6.68 -0.20
N SER A 112 3.97 -6.74 -0.52
CA SER A 112 4.59 -5.99 -1.61
C SER A 112 5.47 -6.90 -2.45
N LYS A 113 5.23 -6.92 -3.75
CA LYS A 113 6.02 -7.69 -4.71
C LYS A 113 6.47 -6.78 -5.84
N LYS A 114 7.66 -7.04 -6.38
CA LYS A 114 8.25 -6.25 -7.45
C LYS A 114 8.59 -7.14 -8.63
N THR A 115 8.37 -6.62 -9.83
CA THR A 115 8.89 -7.18 -11.06
C THR A 115 9.49 -6.04 -11.89
N VAL A 116 10.18 -6.39 -12.97
CA VAL A 116 10.86 -5.43 -13.82
C VAL A 116 10.45 -5.65 -15.27
N TYR A 117 10.32 -4.56 -16.00
CA TYR A 117 10.16 -4.58 -17.45
C TYR A 117 11.18 -3.62 -18.08
N LYS A 118 11.51 -3.82 -19.35
CA LYS A 118 12.55 -3.04 -20.03
C LYS A 118 12.06 -2.39 -21.31
N LEU A 119 12.41 -1.12 -21.49
CA LEU A 119 12.31 -0.40 -22.75
C LEU A 119 13.70 -0.09 -23.28
N THR A 120 13.91 -0.31 -24.56
CA THR A 120 15.02 0.29 -25.29
C THR A 120 14.76 1.78 -25.51
N GLN A 121 15.82 2.53 -25.85
CA GLN A 121 15.69 3.95 -26.15
C GLN A 121 14.77 4.20 -27.36
N ASP A 122 14.86 3.36 -28.39
CA ASP A 122 14.09 3.51 -29.61
C ASP A 122 12.60 3.23 -29.35
N GLU A 123 12.28 2.18 -28.58
CA GLU A 123 10.91 1.89 -28.13
C GLU A 123 10.34 3.04 -27.29
N TYR A 124 11.11 3.57 -26.33
CA TYR A 124 10.66 4.69 -25.50
C TYR A 124 10.38 5.95 -26.33
N ASN A 125 11.27 6.29 -27.26
CA ASN A 125 11.11 7.46 -28.12
C ASN A 125 9.91 7.34 -29.08
N ALA A 126 9.52 6.11 -29.41
CA ALA A 126 8.40 5.82 -30.31
C ALA A 126 7.09 5.54 -29.56
N LEU A 127 7.11 5.42 -28.24
CA LEU A 127 5.97 5.01 -27.43
C LEU A 127 4.84 6.04 -27.49
N GLU A 128 3.65 5.61 -27.88
CA GLU A 128 2.44 6.42 -27.97
C GLU A 128 1.43 6.07 -26.88
N ALA A 129 1.27 4.78 -26.58
CA ALA A 129 0.41 4.30 -25.51
C ALA A 129 0.98 3.03 -24.87
N ALA A 130 0.62 2.80 -23.62
CA ALA A 130 0.91 1.55 -22.92
C ALA A 130 -0.33 1.07 -22.17
N THR A 131 -0.63 -0.22 -22.25
CA THR A 131 -1.72 -0.87 -21.53
C THR A 131 -1.18 -2.09 -20.80
N PHE A 132 -1.40 -2.15 -19.50
CA PHE A 132 -1.02 -3.28 -18.66
C PHE A 132 -2.23 -4.19 -18.42
N TYR A 133 -2.07 -5.46 -18.77
CA TYR A 133 -3.07 -6.51 -18.59
C TYR A 133 -2.63 -7.45 -17.47
N PHE A 134 -3.58 -7.89 -16.65
CA PHE A 134 -3.32 -8.84 -15.58
C PHE A 134 -4.56 -9.66 -15.20
N GLU A 135 -4.38 -10.91 -14.77
CA GLU A 135 -5.46 -11.78 -14.31
C GLU A 135 -5.20 -12.20 -12.85
N PRO A 136 -5.89 -11.59 -11.87
CA PRO A 136 -5.74 -11.96 -10.47
C PRO A 136 -6.54 -13.23 -10.17
N ARG A 137 -5.94 -14.12 -9.38
CA ARG A 137 -6.57 -15.26 -8.75
C ARG A 137 -6.67 -14.95 -7.27
N CYS A 138 -7.86 -14.52 -6.89
CA CYS A 138 -8.26 -14.15 -5.54
C CYS A 138 -9.57 -14.84 -5.18
N ASP A 139 -9.79 -15.00 -3.88
CA ASP A 139 -11.12 -15.30 -3.36
C ASP A 139 -11.98 -14.03 -3.44
N GLU A 140 -13.30 -14.18 -3.54
CA GLU A 140 -14.28 -13.07 -3.67
C GLU A 140 -14.28 -12.08 -2.49
N THR A 141 -13.35 -12.21 -1.54
CA THR A 141 -13.15 -11.21 -0.48
C THR A 141 -12.33 -10.05 -1.03
N ASP A 142 -12.99 -8.90 -1.12
CA ASP A 142 -12.66 -7.63 -1.78
C ASP A 142 -11.30 -7.00 -1.39
N ASN A 143 -10.18 -7.64 -1.70
CA ASN A 143 -8.86 -7.06 -1.42
C ASN A 143 -8.46 -6.10 -2.55
N LYS A 144 -8.35 -4.80 -2.22
CA LYS A 144 -7.79 -3.77 -3.11
C LYS A 144 -6.40 -4.19 -3.60
N LEU A 145 -6.15 -4.02 -4.90
CA LEU A 145 -4.83 -4.19 -5.50
C LEU A 145 -4.31 -2.82 -5.90
N ILE A 146 -3.10 -2.51 -5.48
CA ILE A 146 -2.38 -1.31 -5.89
C ILE A 146 -1.24 -1.72 -6.81
N ILE A 147 -1.14 -1.06 -7.96
CA ILE A 147 -0.07 -1.27 -8.93
C ILE A 147 0.63 0.07 -9.12
N GLU A 148 1.94 0.07 -8.94
CA GLU A 148 2.80 1.24 -9.13
C GLU A 148 3.82 0.96 -10.22
N PHE A 149 4.02 1.92 -11.12
CA PHE A 149 5.14 1.97 -12.05
C PHE A 149 6.13 3.03 -11.56
N ASP A 150 7.36 2.60 -11.24
CA ASP A 150 8.43 3.45 -10.72
C ASP A 150 7.99 4.35 -9.55
N ASN A 151 7.21 3.76 -8.64
CA ASN A 151 6.61 4.39 -7.44
C ASN A 151 5.51 5.42 -7.73
N LYS A 152 4.95 5.44 -8.95
CA LYS A 152 3.74 6.20 -9.27
C LYS A 152 2.58 5.22 -9.45
N GLU A 153 1.48 5.48 -8.75
CA GLU A 153 0.27 4.66 -8.83
C GLU A 153 -0.35 4.71 -10.24
N VAL A 154 -0.68 3.54 -10.78
CA VAL A 154 -1.43 3.41 -12.04
C VAL A 154 -2.77 2.72 -11.85
N TYR A 155 -2.93 1.94 -10.78
CA TYR A 155 -4.13 1.18 -10.47
C TYR A 155 -4.28 1.09 -8.95
N ASN A 156 -5.50 1.32 -8.45
CA ASN A 156 -5.82 1.29 -7.02
C ASN A 156 -7.30 0.99 -6.84
N ASP A 157 -7.69 -0.26 -7.10
CA ASP A 157 -9.09 -0.70 -7.09
C ASP A 157 -9.20 -2.19 -6.74
N VAL A 158 -10.42 -2.69 -6.54
CA VAL A 158 -10.73 -4.12 -6.36
C VAL A 158 -10.84 -4.78 -7.73
N PRO A 159 -9.88 -5.64 -8.13
CA PRO A 159 -9.89 -6.21 -9.46
C PRO A 159 -10.94 -7.33 -9.60
N GLU A 160 -11.40 -7.55 -10.83
CA GLU A 160 -12.26 -8.69 -11.13
C GLU A 160 -11.45 -10.00 -11.07
N CYS A 161 -11.63 -10.78 -9.99
CA CYS A 161 -10.96 -12.07 -9.81
C CYS A 161 -11.28 -13.05 -10.95
N SER A 162 -10.27 -13.80 -11.40
CA SER A 162 -10.33 -14.78 -12.49
C SER A 162 -10.74 -14.21 -13.86
N LYS A 163 -10.57 -12.89 -14.06
CA LYS A 163 -10.74 -12.22 -15.34
C LYS A 163 -9.53 -11.36 -15.65
N ILE A 164 -9.33 -11.10 -16.94
CA ILE A 164 -8.31 -10.15 -17.39
C ILE A 164 -8.81 -8.75 -17.06
N ASN A 165 -8.04 -8.04 -16.24
CA ASN A 165 -8.19 -6.63 -15.95
C ASN A 165 -7.22 -5.86 -16.85
N GLU A 166 -7.58 -4.64 -17.23
CA GLU A 166 -6.74 -3.75 -18.03
C GLU A 166 -6.58 -2.40 -17.34
N VAL A 167 -5.39 -1.82 -17.46
CA VAL A 167 -5.12 -0.48 -17.00
C VAL A 167 -4.26 0.26 -18.02
N ASN A 168 -4.69 1.46 -18.40
CA ASN A 168 -3.89 2.34 -19.24
C ASN A 168 -2.76 2.94 -18.40
N VAL A 169 -1.54 2.79 -18.88
CA VAL A 169 -0.34 3.31 -18.23
C VAL A 169 0.07 4.56 -18.98
N ASP A 170 0.06 5.70 -18.30
CA ASP A 170 0.56 6.94 -18.85
C ASP A 170 2.06 6.78 -19.20
N THR A 171 2.40 7.10 -20.45
CA THR A 171 3.75 6.95 -20.99
C THR A 171 4.77 7.82 -20.26
N ASP A 172 4.34 8.92 -19.62
CA ASP A 172 5.18 9.80 -18.81
C ASP A 172 5.61 9.16 -17.47
N LEU A 173 5.01 8.03 -17.10
CA LEU A 173 5.39 7.23 -15.94
C LEU A 173 6.49 6.22 -16.27
N LEU A 174 6.78 6.03 -17.55
CA LEU A 174 7.76 5.06 -18.06
C LEU A 174 9.06 5.77 -18.42
N TYR A 175 10.16 5.01 -18.36
CA TYR A 175 11.50 5.47 -18.71
C TYR A 175 12.18 4.48 -19.64
N TYR A 176 13.12 4.98 -20.43
CA TYR A 176 14.06 4.11 -21.13
C TYR A 176 14.90 3.31 -20.11
N GLY A 177 15.20 2.05 -20.41
CA GLY A 177 15.96 1.18 -19.53
C GLY A 177 15.06 0.22 -18.74
N THR A 178 15.26 0.16 -17.41
CA THR A 178 14.52 -0.77 -16.54
C THR A 178 13.52 0.01 -15.72
N ASN A 179 12.26 -0.40 -15.80
CA ASN A 179 11.15 0.13 -15.03
C ASN A 179 10.72 -0.91 -14.00
N ILE A 180 10.36 -0.46 -12.80
CA ILE A 180 9.94 -1.33 -11.70
C ILE A 180 8.41 -1.28 -11.59
N ILE A 181 7.78 -2.44 -11.65
CA ILE A 181 6.36 -2.58 -11.36
C ILE A 181 6.24 -3.15 -9.95
N LYS A 182 5.58 -2.43 -9.06
CA LYS A 182 5.34 -2.84 -7.68
C LYS A 182 3.86 -3.12 -7.50
N PHE A 183 3.56 -4.27 -6.92
CA PHE A 183 2.21 -4.69 -6.58
C PHE A 183 2.08 -4.67 -5.06
N LYS A 184 1.04 -4.03 -4.54
CA LYS A 184 0.71 -4.05 -3.12
C LYS A 184 -0.72 -4.54 -2.92
N THR A 185 -0.90 -5.42 -1.95
CA THR A 185 -2.21 -5.87 -1.49
C THR A 185 -2.05 -6.48 -0.09
N ALA A 186 -3.13 -6.61 0.68
CA ALA A 186 -3.12 -7.23 2.00
C ALA A 186 -3.97 -8.51 1.96
N PRO A 187 -3.47 -9.59 1.34
CA PRO A 187 -4.32 -10.72 1.05
C PRO A 187 -4.58 -11.55 2.32
N SER A 188 -5.85 -11.86 2.57
CA SER A 188 -6.28 -12.77 3.62
C SER A 188 -5.91 -14.23 3.32
N GLU A 189 -5.81 -14.59 2.04
CA GLU A 189 -5.52 -15.94 1.52
C GLU A 189 -4.44 -15.91 0.43
N ASP A 190 -4.21 -17.04 -0.25
CA ASP A 190 -3.26 -17.13 -1.35
C ASP A 190 -3.72 -16.24 -2.53
N TYR A 191 -3.03 -15.13 -2.77
CA TYR A 191 -3.33 -14.22 -3.87
C TYR A 191 -2.28 -14.35 -4.96
N ARG A 192 -2.70 -14.52 -6.22
CA ARG A 192 -1.78 -14.60 -7.37
C ARG A 192 -2.20 -13.64 -8.45
N ILE A 193 -1.23 -13.05 -9.14
CA ILE A 193 -1.45 -12.29 -10.36
C ILE A 193 -0.76 -13.05 -11.47
N THR A 194 -1.53 -13.43 -12.48
CA THR A 194 -1.10 -14.26 -13.60
C THR A 194 -1.38 -13.57 -14.93
N ASN A 195 -0.86 -14.13 -16.02
CA ASN A 195 -1.09 -13.62 -17.39
C ASN A 195 -0.81 -12.11 -17.52
N MET A 196 0.26 -11.66 -16.84
CA MET A 196 0.62 -10.24 -16.86
C MET A 196 1.36 -9.89 -18.14
N GLU A 197 0.86 -8.87 -18.83
CA GLU A 197 1.40 -8.43 -20.12
C GLU A 197 1.38 -6.90 -20.19
N LEU A 198 2.47 -6.29 -20.65
CA LEU A 198 2.50 -4.86 -21.00
C LEU A 198 2.49 -4.75 -22.51
N LYS A 199 1.39 -4.21 -23.06
CA LYS A 199 1.25 -3.90 -24.47
C LYS A 199 1.66 -2.45 -24.71
N SER A 200 2.64 -2.25 -25.58
CA SER A 200 3.10 -0.94 -26.02
C SER A 200 2.65 -0.68 -27.44
N GLU A 201 2.07 0.49 -27.69
CA GLU A 201 1.69 0.97 -29.03
C GLU A 201 2.64 2.11 -29.41
N PHE A 202 3.14 2.07 -30.65
CA PHE A 202 4.16 3.01 -31.14
C PHE A 202 3.60 3.92 -32.23
N ASN A 203 4.24 5.08 -32.40
CA ASN A 203 3.83 6.13 -33.34
C ASN A 203 3.86 5.74 -34.83
N ASP A 204 4.48 4.61 -35.18
CA ASP A 204 4.47 4.04 -36.53
C ASP A 204 3.28 3.09 -36.76
N GLY A 205 2.41 2.94 -35.75
CA GLY A 205 1.24 2.06 -35.73
C GLY A 205 1.56 0.61 -35.41
N THR A 206 2.82 0.27 -35.08
CA THR A 206 3.17 -1.06 -34.60
C THR A 206 2.91 -1.21 -33.10
N SER A 207 2.91 -2.45 -32.62
CA SER A 207 2.77 -2.74 -31.19
C SER A 207 3.67 -3.89 -30.77
N ASP A 208 4.18 -3.84 -29.55
CA ASP A 208 4.88 -4.94 -28.89
C ASP A 208 4.14 -5.38 -27.62
N THR A 209 4.33 -6.63 -27.21
CA THR A 209 3.73 -7.17 -25.99
C THR A 209 4.77 -7.93 -25.19
N GLN A 210 5.11 -7.39 -24.02
CA GLN A 210 6.08 -7.99 -23.11
C GLN A 210 5.34 -8.77 -22.01
N LYS A 211 5.65 -10.07 -21.90
CA LYS A 211 5.13 -10.92 -20.83
C LYS A 211 5.92 -10.72 -19.54
N ILE A 212 5.20 -10.61 -18.43
CA ILE A 212 5.75 -10.39 -17.10
C ILE A 212 5.52 -11.65 -16.24
N TYR A 213 6.49 -11.99 -15.40
CA TYR A 213 6.40 -13.17 -14.54
C TYR A 213 5.29 -13.04 -13.50
N ASP A 214 4.55 -14.13 -13.30
CA ASP A 214 3.53 -14.26 -12.26
C ASP A 214 4.04 -13.79 -10.89
N VAL A 215 3.15 -13.10 -10.17
CA VAL A 215 3.39 -12.64 -8.81
C VAL A 215 2.50 -13.44 -7.87
N ARG A 216 3.09 -13.97 -6.81
CA ARG A 216 2.35 -14.65 -5.74
C ARG A 216 2.61 -13.93 -4.43
N PHE A 217 1.51 -13.59 -3.75
CA PHE A 217 1.52 -13.18 -2.37
C PHE A 217 1.23 -14.42 -1.53
N GLU A 218 2.04 -14.60 -0.51
CA GLU A 218 1.80 -15.64 0.49
C GLU A 218 0.89 -15.05 1.55
N ARG A 219 -0.01 -15.86 2.09
CA ARG A 219 -0.76 -15.47 3.28
C ARG A 219 0.22 -15.00 4.35
N SER A 220 0.04 -13.78 4.85
CA SER A 220 0.82 -13.28 5.99
C SER A 220 0.62 -14.22 7.16
N GLY A 221 1.69 -14.93 7.54
CA GLY A 221 1.67 -15.83 8.68
C GLY A 221 1.31 -15.06 9.95
N GLU A 222 0.47 -15.65 10.80
CA GLU A 222 0.18 -15.11 12.13
C GLU A 222 1.51 -15.00 12.91
N GLY A 223 2.00 -13.78 13.14
CA GLY A 223 3.16 -13.52 13.99
C GLY A 223 4.30 -12.67 13.42
N ASN A 224 4.24 -12.24 12.16
CA ASN A 224 5.28 -11.35 11.58
C ASN A 224 4.82 -9.90 11.39
N GLU A 225 3.58 -9.58 11.76
CA GLU A 225 3.03 -8.24 11.66
C GLU A 225 3.24 -7.52 13.00
N GLU A 226 3.82 -6.31 12.95
CA GLU A 226 3.97 -5.45 14.13
C GLU A 226 2.64 -4.74 14.35
N GLU A 227 1.95 -5.07 15.45
CA GLU A 227 0.72 -4.39 15.84
C GLU A 227 1.04 -2.94 16.24
N VAL A 228 0.38 -1.99 15.57
CA VAL A 228 0.51 -0.55 15.83
C VAL A 228 -0.50 -0.14 16.88
N GLU A 229 -1.76 -0.51 16.68
CA GLU A 229 -2.87 -0.16 17.57
C GLU A 229 -3.91 -1.27 17.61
N SER A 230 -4.53 -1.46 18.79
CA SER A 230 -5.52 -2.51 19.02
C SER A 230 -6.84 -1.91 19.48
N ILE A 231 -7.87 -2.07 18.66
CA ILE A 231 -9.24 -1.64 18.95
C ILE A 231 -10.02 -2.91 19.30
N SER A 232 -9.88 -3.37 20.54
CA SER A 232 -10.58 -4.58 21.00
C SER A 232 -12.11 -4.40 20.94
N ASP A 233 -12.81 -5.43 20.46
CA ASP A 233 -14.28 -5.60 20.44
C ASP A 233 -15.08 -4.34 20.06
N VAL A 234 -15.38 -4.23 18.76
CA VAL A 234 -16.08 -3.09 18.15
C VAL A 234 -17.52 -3.48 17.87
N GLU A 235 -18.47 -2.85 18.56
CA GLU A 235 -19.91 -2.93 18.26
C GLU A 235 -20.32 -1.65 17.49
N ILE A 236 -20.64 -1.81 16.21
CA ILE A 236 -21.05 -0.73 15.32
C ILE A 236 -22.57 -0.74 15.28
N ARG A 237 -23.19 0.38 15.65
CA ARG A 237 -24.63 0.64 15.44
C ARG A 237 -24.75 1.78 14.44
N ASN A 238 -25.01 1.45 13.18
CA ASN A 238 -24.85 2.34 12.01
C ASN A 238 -23.41 2.68 11.68
N TYR A 239 -22.72 3.43 12.54
CA TYR A 239 -21.32 3.74 12.34
C TYR A 239 -20.59 3.90 13.68
N LYS A 240 -19.26 3.88 13.61
CA LYS A 240 -18.36 4.03 14.74
C LYS A 240 -17.07 4.65 14.28
N GLU A 241 -16.63 5.71 14.95
CA GLU A 241 -15.38 6.40 14.65
C GLU A 241 -14.35 6.19 15.76
N TYR A 242 -13.10 5.99 15.36
CA TYR A 242 -11.95 5.80 16.23
C TYR A 242 -10.87 6.84 15.93
N GLU A 243 -10.44 7.54 16.97
CA GLU A 243 -9.30 8.46 16.94
C GLU A 243 -8.02 7.67 17.27
N ILE A 244 -7.03 7.69 16.38
CA ILE A 244 -5.77 6.95 16.50
C ILE A 244 -4.60 7.88 16.20
N ASP A 245 -3.65 8.00 17.12
CA ASP A 245 -2.43 8.76 16.92
C ASP A 245 -1.35 7.88 16.28
N LEU A 246 -0.88 8.25 15.08
CA LEU A 246 0.16 7.55 14.32
C LEU A 246 1.48 8.33 14.34
N SER A 247 2.60 7.62 14.47
CA SER A 247 3.93 8.21 14.29
C SER A 247 4.30 8.31 12.81
N SER A 248 5.28 9.15 12.47
CA SER A 248 5.83 9.22 11.09
C SER A 248 6.31 7.87 10.56
N LYS A 249 6.80 6.97 11.44
CA LYS A 249 7.20 5.61 11.05
C LYS A 249 6.01 4.72 10.68
N ASP A 250 4.84 4.95 11.28
CA ASP A 250 3.65 4.12 11.02
C ASP A 250 3.02 4.48 9.66
N VAL A 251 3.14 5.74 9.24
CA VAL A 251 2.57 6.25 8.00
C VAL A 251 3.41 5.89 6.75
N GLU A 252 4.72 5.71 6.89
CA GLU A 252 5.66 5.60 5.74
C GLU A 252 5.29 4.51 4.72
N ASP A 253 4.85 3.34 5.20
CA ASP A 253 4.58 2.15 4.40
C ASP A 253 3.08 1.84 4.19
N GLY A 254 2.21 2.71 4.71
CA GLY A 254 0.79 2.41 4.89
C GLY A 254 0.58 1.34 5.97
N LEU A 255 -0.69 1.08 6.29
CA LEU A 255 -1.07 0.14 7.34
C LEU A 255 -1.98 -0.96 6.79
N VAL A 256 -2.11 -2.04 7.55
CA VAL A 256 -3.13 -3.05 7.29
C VAL A 256 -4.14 -2.99 8.42
N LEU A 257 -5.38 -2.63 8.08
CA LEU A 257 -6.50 -2.76 8.99
C LEU A 257 -6.97 -4.22 8.98
N GLN A 258 -6.90 -4.85 10.14
CA GLN A 258 -7.32 -6.22 10.36
C GLN A 258 -8.59 -6.23 11.22
N PHE A 259 -9.59 -7.03 10.86
CA PHE A 259 -10.74 -7.30 11.74
C PHE A 259 -11.41 -8.64 11.46
N THR A 260 -12.08 -9.22 12.46
CA THR A 260 -12.83 -10.46 12.33
C THR A 260 -14.29 -10.23 12.69
N GLY A 261 -15.22 -10.48 11.76
CA GLY A 261 -16.65 -10.31 12.03
C GLY A 261 -17.30 -11.54 12.64
N ALA A 262 -18.36 -11.31 13.43
CA ALA A 262 -19.31 -12.36 13.75
C ALA A 262 -20.09 -12.77 12.49
N GLU A 263 -20.51 -14.02 12.50
CA GLU A 263 -21.09 -14.73 11.38
C GLU A 263 -22.52 -14.28 11.04
N ARG A 264 -22.73 -13.05 10.51
CA ARG A 264 -23.92 -12.64 9.71
C ARG A 264 -24.07 -11.16 9.29
N ASP A 265 -23.10 -10.27 9.45
CA ASP A 265 -23.49 -8.86 9.54
C ASP A 265 -23.13 -8.04 8.29
N GLY A 266 -24.05 -8.01 7.32
CA GLY A 266 -24.10 -6.94 6.30
C GLY A 266 -22.87 -6.76 5.40
N ASN A 267 -22.81 -5.59 4.78
CA ASN A 267 -21.58 -5.03 4.22
C ASN A 267 -21.02 -4.02 5.25
N ILE A 268 -19.73 -3.76 5.18
CA ILE A 268 -19.09 -2.69 5.95
C ILE A 268 -18.41 -1.74 4.97
N ILE A 269 -18.52 -0.46 5.27
CA ILE A 269 -17.74 0.59 4.64
C ILE A 269 -16.75 1.08 5.69
N VAL A 270 -15.49 1.25 5.30
CA VAL A 270 -14.45 1.78 6.16
C VAL A 270 -13.83 2.99 5.49
N TYR A 271 -13.72 4.06 6.26
CA TYR A 271 -13.02 5.28 5.89
C TYR A 271 -11.79 5.48 6.77
N ALA A 272 -10.73 6.05 6.21
CA ALA A 272 -9.57 6.56 6.93
C ALA A 272 -9.40 8.04 6.56
N ASN A 273 -9.53 8.94 7.53
CA ASN A 273 -9.53 10.40 7.30
C ASN A 273 -10.47 10.81 6.17
N ASP A 274 -11.73 10.38 6.26
CA ASP A 274 -12.79 10.61 5.27
C ASP A 274 -12.59 9.95 3.88
N GLU A 275 -11.46 9.31 3.63
CA GLU A 275 -11.18 8.59 2.38
C GLU A 275 -11.68 7.15 2.45
N LEU A 276 -12.43 6.72 1.43
CA LEU A 276 -12.97 5.36 1.34
C LEU A 276 -11.83 4.34 1.15
N VAL A 277 -11.61 3.47 2.14
CA VAL A 277 -10.56 2.44 2.08
C VAL A 277 -11.10 1.06 1.80
N TYR A 278 -12.37 0.80 2.12
CA TYR A 278 -13.00 -0.48 1.91
C TYR A 278 -14.52 -0.38 1.85
N GLU A 279 -15.12 -1.09 0.91
CA GLU A 279 -16.55 -1.37 0.87
C GLU A 279 -16.71 -2.84 0.48
N GLY A 280 -17.31 -3.65 1.36
CA GLY A 280 -17.42 -5.08 1.07
C GLY A 280 -18.11 -5.88 2.15
N LYS A 281 -18.21 -7.19 1.93
CA LYS A 281 -18.83 -8.13 2.88
C LYS A 281 -17.86 -8.48 3.98
N ILE A 282 -18.35 -8.50 5.22
CA ILE A 282 -17.54 -9.03 6.32
C ILE A 282 -17.48 -10.55 6.25
N SER A 283 -16.28 -11.10 6.10
CA SER A 283 -16.03 -12.53 6.23
C SER A 283 -16.05 -12.97 7.70
N ARG A 284 -16.43 -14.24 7.94
CA ARG A 284 -16.25 -14.95 9.22
C ARG A 284 -14.77 -15.13 9.59
N ARG A 285 -13.89 -14.97 8.60
CA ARG A 285 -12.43 -15.01 8.76
C ARG A 285 -11.90 -13.61 9.04
N THR A 286 -10.63 -13.54 9.38
CA THR A 286 -9.89 -12.29 9.44
C THR A 286 -9.92 -11.59 8.08
N ASN A 287 -10.52 -10.42 8.02
CA ASN A 287 -10.46 -9.50 6.89
C ASN A 287 -9.22 -8.63 7.07
N LYS A 288 -8.53 -8.34 5.97
CA LYS A 288 -7.34 -7.50 5.93
C LYS A 288 -7.51 -6.49 4.82
N ILE A 289 -7.32 -5.23 5.14
CA ILE A 289 -7.49 -4.11 4.22
C ILE A 289 -6.19 -3.33 4.24
N TYR A 290 -5.59 -3.14 3.08
CA TYR A 290 -4.46 -2.23 2.98
C TYR A 290 -4.98 -0.79 3.00
N VAL A 291 -4.47 0.02 3.93
CA VAL A 291 -4.75 1.44 4.07
C VAL A 291 -3.57 2.19 3.45
N PRO A 292 -3.77 2.82 2.28
CA PRO A 292 -2.72 3.59 1.62
C PRO A 292 -2.18 4.71 2.50
N LYS A 293 -0.89 5.01 2.38
CA LYS A 293 -0.22 6.03 3.20
C LYS A 293 -0.74 7.45 2.93
N GLU A 294 -1.24 7.70 1.73
CA GLU A 294 -1.83 8.97 1.32
C GLU A 294 -3.16 9.25 2.01
N TYR A 295 -3.80 8.25 2.62
CA TYR A 295 -4.98 8.39 3.45
C TYR A 295 -4.64 8.48 4.94
N LEU A 296 -3.35 8.54 5.28
CA LEU A 296 -2.84 8.57 6.64
C LEU A 296 -2.00 9.83 6.85
N GLU A 297 -2.08 10.39 8.06
CA GLU A 297 -1.32 11.58 8.47
C GLU A 297 -0.45 11.26 9.70
N GLU A 298 0.67 11.97 9.87
CA GLU A 298 1.41 11.92 11.13
C GLU A 298 0.59 12.66 12.21
N GLY A 299 0.34 12.00 13.35
CA GLY A 299 -0.54 12.49 14.40
C GLY A 299 -1.91 11.83 14.36
N THR A 300 -2.97 12.60 14.59
CA THR A 300 -4.32 12.08 14.79
C THR A 300 -4.99 11.68 13.48
N ASN A 301 -5.45 10.43 13.39
CA ASN A 301 -6.19 9.87 12.27
C ASN A 301 -7.55 9.36 12.74
N TYR A 302 -8.53 9.40 11.84
CA TYR A 302 -9.90 8.97 12.10
C TYR A 302 -10.25 7.75 11.26
N PHE A 303 -10.62 6.65 11.91
CA PHE A 303 -11.12 5.46 11.26
C PHE A 303 -12.61 5.31 11.51
N THR A 304 -13.40 5.43 10.45
CA THR A 304 -14.86 5.40 10.51
C THR A 304 -15.37 4.11 9.88
N PHE A 305 -16.02 3.29 10.69
CA PHE A 305 -16.64 2.03 10.29
C PHE A 305 -18.14 2.24 10.17
N VAL A 306 -18.73 1.95 9.01
CA VAL A 306 -20.16 2.08 8.75
C VAL A 306 -20.73 0.72 8.40
N GLY A 307 -21.73 0.27 9.16
CA GLY A 307 -22.47 -0.95 8.87
C GLY A 307 -23.62 -0.73 7.91
N VAL A 308 -23.67 -1.54 6.85
CA VAL A 308 -24.66 -1.45 5.78
C VAL A 308 -25.49 -2.73 5.70
N GLY A 309 -26.80 -2.57 5.68
CA GLY A 309 -27.78 -3.65 5.66
C GLY A 309 -27.89 -4.28 4.29
N LYS A 310 -28.51 -5.46 4.27
CA LYS A 310 -28.86 -6.16 3.04
C LYS A 310 -30.18 -5.66 2.47
#